data_AF-A0A5R2MSW1-F1
#
_entry.id   AF-A0A5R2MSW1-F1
#
_cell.length_a   1.000
_cell.length_b   1.000
_cell.length_c   1.000
_cell.angle_alpha   90.00
_cell.angle_beta   90.00
_cell.angle_gamma   90.00
#
_symmetry.space_group_name_H-M   'P 1'
#
loop_
_entity.id
_entity.type
_entity.pdbx_description
1 polymer ?
#
loop_
_entity_poly.entity_id
_entity_poly.type
_entity_poly.pdbx_seq_one_letter_code
_entity_poly.pdbx_strand_id
1 'polypeptide(L)' 'LRPTQATTSVRIADGKTNVIDGPYADTKEQLAGFYMIEAADIDTAIDWAARCPAASTGTVELRPIWEMADYMPKK' A
#
# COMPACT_ATOMS: atom_id res chain seq x y z
N LEU A 1 4.61 -8.61 -5.78
CA LEU A 1 5.10 -7.55 -6.69
C LEU A 1 6.48 -7.94 -7.19
N ARG A 2 6.96 -7.36 -8.30
CA ARG A 2 8.34 -7.55 -8.75
C ARG A 2 9.32 -6.90 -7.75
N PRO A 3 10.60 -7.31 -7.72
CA PRO A 3 11.63 -6.65 -6.90
C PRO A 3 11.67 -5.15 -7.15
N THR A 4 12.03 -4.37 -6.14
CA THR A 4 11.92 -2.91 -6.20
C THR A 4 12.90 -2.25 -7.17
N GLN A 5 13.96 -2.95 -7.57
CA GLN A 5 14.84 -2.53 -8.67
C GLN A 5 14.12 -2.40 -10.02
N ALA A 6 12.96 -3.06 -10.19
CA ALA A 6 12.14 -2.97 -11.40
C ALA A 6 11.03 -1.90 -11.31
N THR A 7 11.00 -1.10 -10.24
CA THR A 7 9.99 -0.03 -10.07
C THR A 7 10.46 1.28 -10.68
N THR A 8 9.52 2.16 -11.01
CA THR A 8 9.78 3.52 -11.50
C THR A 8 8.90 4.47 -10.72
N SER A 9 9.50 5.46 -10.09
CA SER A 9 8.82 6.48 -9.29
C SER A 9 8.57 7.73 -10.14
N VAL A 10 7.34 8.25 -10.06
CA VAL A 10 6.93 9.46 -10.79
C VAL A 10 6.49 10.53 -9.80
N ARG A 11 7.03 11.74 -9.93
CA ARG A 11 6.67 12.92 -9.12
C ARG A 11 6.40 14.13 -10.01
N ILE A 12 5.21 14.71 -9.88
CA ILE A 12 4.88 15.99 -10.53
C ILE A 12 5.20 17.12 -9.55
N ALA A 13 6.05 18.06 -9.96
CA ALA A 13 6.41 19.26 -9.20
C ALA A 13 6.63 20.42 -10.17
N ASP A 14 6.11 21.61 -9.83
CA ASP A 14 6.24 22.83 -10.63
C ASP A 14 5.82 22.65 -12.11
N GLY A 15 4.77 21.88 -12.35
CA GLY A 15 4.26 21.57 -13.69
C GLY A 15 5.14 20.62 -14.51
N LYS A 16 6.17 20.02 -13.91
CA LYS A 16 7.09 19.08 -14.56
C LYS A 16 6.95 17.67 -13.98
N THR A 17 7.06 16.67 -14.86
CA THR A 17 7.08 15.25 -14.48
C THR A 17 8.53 14.81 -14.29
N ASN A 18 8.88 14.46 -13.05
CA ASN A 18 10.16 13.84 -12.71
C ASN A 18 9.98 12.34 -12.63
N VAL A 19 10.88 11.59 -13.29
CA VAL A 19 10.87 10.12 -13.34
C VAL A 19 12.19 9.63 -12.75
N ILE A 20 12.11 8.68 -11.81
CA ILE A 20 13.24 8.14 -11.07
C ILE A 20 13.15 6.63 -11.11
N ASP A 21 14.25 5.97 -11.48
CA ASP A 21 14.34 4.51 -11.42
C ASP A 21 14.42 4.05 -9.96
N GLY A 22 13.68 2.99 -9.63
CA GLY A 22 13.59 2.44 -8.29
C GLY A 22 12.38 2.93 -7.48
N PRO A 23 12.24 2.43 -6.24
CA PRO A 23 11.07 2.65 -5.41
C PRO A 23 11.04 4.09 -4.87
N TYR A 24 9.85 4.52 -4.45
CA TYR A 24 9.67 5.85 -3.86
C TYR A 24 10.52 6.06 -2.61
N ALA A 25 10.58 5.06 -1.73
CA ALA A 25 11.36 5.08 -0.51
C ALA A 25 12.37 3.93 -0.50
N ASP A 26 13.64 4.28 -0.25
CA ASP A 26 14.67 3.28 0.02
C ASP A 26 14.59 2.88 1.50
N THR A 27 14.14 1.64 1.73
CA THR A 27 13.79 1.13 3.06
C THR A 27 14.39 -0.25 3.27
N LYS A 28 14.62 -0.62 4.52
CA LYS A 28 15.11 -1.97 4.84
C LYS A 28 14.09 -3.05 4.47
N GLU A 29 12.80 -2.72 4.56
CA GLU A 29 11.68 -3.63 4.30
C GLU A 29 10.91 -3.13 3.07
N GLN A 30 10.77 -3.97 2.06
CA GLN A 30 10.19 -3.58 0.78
C GLN A 30 8.70 -3.96 0.70
N LEU A 31 7.87 -3.13 0.08
CA LEU A 31 6.46 -3.46 -0.17
C LEU A 31 6.36 -4.60 -1.19
N ALA A 32 6.12 -5.82 -0.69
CA ALA A 32 6.08 -7.02 -1.52
C ALA A 32 4.73 -7.24 -2.22
N GLY A 33 3.66 -6.61 -1.76
CA GLY A 33 2.31 -6.75 -2.28
C GLY A 33 1.28 -6.13 -1.35
N PHE A 34 0.03 -6.14 -1.78
CA PHE A 34 -1.10 -5.72 -0.96
C PHE A 34 -2.34 -6.55 -1.31
N TYR A 35 -3.26 -6.62 -0.37
CA TYR A 35 -4.62 -7.10 -0.57
C TYR A 35 -5.57 -5.98 -0.16
N MET A 36 -6.70 -5.89 -0.85
CA MET A 36 -7.82 -5.06 -0.42
C MET A 36 -8.95 -6.01 -0.09
N ILE A 37 -9.48 -5.90 1.12
CA ILE A 37 -10.57 -6.73 1.62
C ILE A 37 -11.67 -5.83 2.16
N GLU A 38 -12.89 -6.32 2.05
CA GLU A 38 -14.02 -5.80 2.82
C GLU A 38 -14.15 -6.68 4.07
N ALA A 39 -14.20 -6.04 5.23
CA ALA A 39 -14.35 -6.71 6.52
C ALA A 39 -15.35 -5.91 7.37
N ALA A 40 -16.11 -6.59 8.22
CA ALA A 40 -17.11 -5.94 9.06
C ALA A 40 -16.48 -4.97 10.07
N ASP A 41 -15.29 -5.30 10.55
CA ASP A 41 -14.51 -4.55 11.54
C ASP A 41 -13.02 -4.89 11.47
N ILE A 42 -12.21 -4.21 12.28
CA ILE A 42 -10.76 -4.39 12.32
C ILE A 42 -10.37 -5.77 12.85
N ASP A 43 -11.13 -6.36 13.77
CA ASP A 43 -10.83 -7.68 14.33
C ASP A 43 -10.97 -8.76 13.26
N THR A 44 -12.04 -8.69 12.45
CA THR A 44 -12.22 -9.55 11.28
C THR A 44 -11.09 -9.35 10.27
N ALA A 45 -10.64 -8.12 10.03
CA ALA A 45 -9.51 -7.85 9.14
C ALA A 45 -8.18 -8.42 9.66
N ILE A 46 -7.95 -8.40 10.97
CA ILE A 46 -6.79 -9.03 11.63
C ILE A 46 -6.81 -10.54 11.41
N ASP A 47 -7.96 -11.19 11.62
CA ASP A 47 -8.12 -12.63 11.39
C ASP A 47 -7.82 -13.02 9.94
N TRP A 48 -8.17 -12.18 8.97
CA TRP A 48 -7.81 -12.37 7.57
C TRP A 48 -6.32 -12.13 7.30
N ALA A 49 -5.74 -11.07 7.85
CA ALA A 49 -4.31 -10.77 7.69
C ALA A 49 -3.42 -11.88 8.25
N ALA A 50 -3.81 -12.48 9.38
CA ALA A 50 -3.10 -13.60 10.01
C ALA A 50 -3.02 -14.86 9.13
N ARG A 51 -3.90 -15.00 8.13
CA ARG A 51 -3.88 -16.11 7.16
C ARG A 51 -2.89 -15.89 6.02
N CYS A 52 -2.38 -14.67 5.83
CA CYS A 52 -1.41 -14.38 4.80
C CYS A 52 -0.06 -15.04 5.15
N PRO A 53 0.50 -15.91 4.29
CA PRO A 53 1.78 -16.55 4.58
C PRO A 53 2.91 -15.54 4.85
N ALA A 54 2.85 -14.35 4.22
CA ALA A 54 3.83 -13.28 4.43
C ALA A 54 3.83 -12.72 5.85
N ALA A 55 2.75 -12.87 6.63
CA ALA A 55 2.72 -12.48 8.04
C ALA A 55 3.64 -13.34 8.92
N SER A 56 4.05 -14.53 8.45
CA SER A 56 4.96 -15.42 9.20
C SER A 56 6.45 -15.11 8.99
N THR A 57 6.79 -14.39 7.91
CA THR A 57 8.19 -14.11 7.51
C THR A 57 8.49 -12.62 7.33
N GLY A 58 7.47 -11.78 7.42
CA GLY A 58 7.54 -10.33 7.35
C GLY A 58 6.35 -9.73 8.08
N THR A 59 5.82 -8.62 7.57
CA THR A 59 4.75 -7.87 8.22
C THR A 59 3.61 -7.61 7.23
N VAL A 60 2.37 -7.77 7.71
CA VAL A 60 1.17 -7.31 7.01
C VAL A 60 0.63 -6.09 7.76
N GLU A 61 0.72 -4.92 7.13
CA GLU A 61 0.15 -3.69 7.68
C GLU A 61 -1.32 -3.56 7.28
N LEU A 62 -2.21 -3.43 8.27
CA LEU A 62 -3.62 -3.14 8.03
C LEU A 62 -3.85 -1.64 7.96
N ARG A 63 -4.37 -1.16 6.82
CA ARG A 63 -4.70 0.25 6.61
C ARG A 63 -6.17 0.40 6.24
N PRO A 64 -7.01 0.97 7.12
CA PRO A 64 -8.35 1.38 6.74
C PRO A 64 -8.29 2.38 5.57
N ILE A 65 -9.19 2.21 4.60
CA ILE A 65 -9.35 3.15 3.50
C ILE A 65 -10.46 4.15 3.82
N TRP A 66 -10.38 5.33 3.22
CA TRP A 66 -11.50 6.26 3.27
C TRP A 66 -12.63 5.75 2.39
N GLU A 67 -13.85 5.83 2.88
CA GLU A 67 -15.01 5.66 2.02
C GLU A 67 -15.09 6.83 1.04
N MET A 68 -15.62 6.59 -0.15
CA MET A 68 -15.75 7.64 -1.18
C MET A 68 -16.51 8.87 -0.68
N ALA A 69 -17.46 8.67 0.25
CA ALA A 69 -18.23 9.73 0.89
C ALA A 69 -17.40 10.60 1.86
N ASP A 70 -16.33 10.05 2.45
CA ASP A 70 -15.44 10.76 3.36
C ASP A 70 -14.35 11.52 2.58
N TYR A 71 -13.96 11.01 1.41
CA TYR A 71 -12.91 11.61 0.58
C TYR A 71 -13.39 12.82 -0.23
N MET A 72 -14.61 12.76 -0.77
CA MET A 72 -15.19 13.85 -1.55
C MET A 72 -16.24 14.57 -0.70
N PRO A 73 -15.99 15.81 -0.22
CA PRO A 73 -17.03 16.56 0.47
C PRO A 73 -18.24 16.74 -0.46
N LYS A 74 -19.44 16.45 0.06
CA LYS A 74 -20.69 16.70 -0.68
C LYS A 74 -20.72 18.17 -1.11
N LYS A 75 -21.02 18.39 -2.40
CA LYS A 75 -21.19 19.72 -2.98
C LYS A 75 -22.22 20.55 -2.23
#